data_AF-A0A662NWB6-F1
#
_entry.id   AF-A0A662NWB6-F1
#
_cell.length_a   1.000
_cell.length_b   1.000
_cell.length_c   1.000
_cell.angle_alpha   90.00
_cell.angle_beta   90.00
_cell.angle_gamma   90.00
#
_symmetry.space_group_name_H-M   'P 1'
#
loop_
_entity.id
_entity.type
_entity.pdbx_description
1 polymer ?
#
loop_
_entity_poly.entity_id
_entity_poly.type
_entity_poly.pdbx_seq_one_letter_code
_entity_poly.pdbx_strand_id
1 'polypeptide(L)'
;MKMLRVSETTMVLSFKGTVKLPYWLGSTLRGGLGHVLREMVCDSGLDCNECGENCLYYHLYERRESKRGHASPPKPVILVPPFFGREMFWRDGGEITVRLLMLGDFIKYFPIIVLSISELGKKGLGSERVYDINRFVLKEVRGFSGELLFNGSEMRIPPPSIDVREVDPIEGDRFRVYFRTPYTGRTFPLGPREFLSRTRNRLIRFVNEYGDSSYVEEPEAKGRILRFEKHVHFL
;
A
#
# COMPACT_ATOMS: atom_id res chain seq x y z
N MET A 1 21.42 -1.69 -13.40
CA MET A 1 20.68 -1.14 -12.24
C MET A 1 19.21 -1.04 -12.61
N LYS A 2 18.30 -1.35 -11.69
CA LYS A 2 16.84 -1.33 -11.92
C LYS A 2 16.28 0.04 -11.50
N MET A 3 15.39 0.65 -12.30
CA MET A 3 14.86 2.00 -12.03
C MET A 3 14.12 2.01 -10.71
N LEU A 4 13.16 1.10 -10.58
CA LEU A 4 12.36 0.90 -9.38
C LEU A 4 11.62 -0.42 -9.58
N ARG A 5 11.91 -1.40 -8.73
CA ARG A 5 11.10 -2.62 -8.70
C ARG A 5 9.80 -2.37 -7.96
N VAL A 6 8.71 -2.95 -8.46
CA VAL A 6 7.41 -2.97 -7.81
C VAL A 6 6.91 -4.41 -7.79
N SER A 7 6.50 -4.87 -6.60
CA SER A 7 5.78 -6.13 -6.41
C SER A 7 4.35 -5.81 -6.01
N GLU A 8 3.38 -6.26 -6.81
CA GLU A 8 1.95 -6.20 -6.47
C GLU A 8 1.46 -7.59 -6.11
N THR A 9 0.78 -7.69 -4.97
CA THR A 9 0.12 -8.91 -4.50
C THR A 9 -1.29 -8.61 -3.98
N THR A 10 -2.14 -9.63 -3.97
CA THR A 10 -3.48 -9.60 -3.36
C THR A 10 -3.53 -10.55 -2.18
N MET A 11 -4.08 -10.08 -1.06
CA MET A 11 -4.22 -10.82 0.19
C MET A 11 -5.71 -11.03 0.49
N VAL A 12 -6.13 -12.28 0.70
CA VAL A 12 -7.51 -12.62 1.06
C VAL A 12 -7.62 -12.76 2.57
N LEU A 13 -8.38 -11.86 3.20
CA LEU A 13 -8.65 -11.88 4.64
C LEU A 13 -10.05 -12.43 4.88
N SER A 14 -10.14 -13.53 5.63
CA SER A 14 -11.41 -14.17 5.99
C SER A 14 -11.72 -13.92 7.46
N PHE A 15 -12.83 -13.24 7.72
CA PHE A 15 -13.23 -12.86 9.06
C PHE A 15 -13.91 -13.99 9.83
N LYS A 16 -13.70 -13.99 11.15
CA LYS A 16 -14.37 -14.89 12.10
C LYS A 16 -15.46 -14.14 12.85
N GLY A 17 -16.66 -14.68 12.85
CA GLY A 17 -17.85 -14.07 13.42
C GLY A 17 -18.39 -12.89 12.60
N THR A 18 -19.46 -12.29 13.10
CA THR A 18 -19.99 -11.05 12.53
C THR A 18 -19.03 -9.90 12.84
N VAL A 19 -18.55 -9.23 11.80
CA VAL A 19 -17.57 -8.15 11.93
C VAL A 19 -18.11 -6.83 11.42
N LYS A 20 -17.73 -5.75 12.11
CA LYS A 20 -18.00 -4.37 11.70
C LYS A 20 -16.67 -3.71 11.37
N LEU A 21 -16.38 -3.57 10.06
CA LEU A 21 -15.14 -2.97 9.62
C LEU A 21 -15.20 -1.44 9.71
N PRO A 22 -14.12 -0.79 10.17
CA PRO A 22 -14.10 0.63 10.40
C PRO A 22 -14.22 1.41 9.08
N TYR A 23 -14.78 2.61 9.17
CA TYR A 23 -14.97 3.52 8.04
C TYR A 23 -13.68 3.78 7.25
N TRP A 24 -12.55 3.86 7.96
CA TRP A 24 -11.21 4.06 7.40
C TRP A 24 -10.32 2.82 7.50
N LEU A 25 -10.75 1.72 6.88
CA LEU A 25 -10.03 0.44 6.89
C LEU A 25 -8.53 0.55 6.53
N GLY A 26 -8.16 1.43 5.59
CA GLY A 26 -6.75 1.63 5.22
C GLY A 26 -5.90 2.17 6.37
N SER A 27 -6.44 3.09 7.17
CA SER A 27 -5.77 3.61 8.37
C SER A 27 -5.66 2.54 9.45
N THR A 28 -6.71 1.74 9.67
CA THR A 28 -6.71 0.65 10.64
C THR A 28 -5.71 -0.46 10.26
N LEU A 29 -5.69 -0.88 8.99
CA LEU A 29 -4.73 -1.89 8.50
C LEU A 29 -3.29 -1.41 8.66
N ARG A 30 -2.99 -0.17 8.26
CA ARG A 30 -1.65 0.42 8.40
C ARG A 30 -1.24 0.54 9.87
N GLY A 31 -2.14 1.01 10.73
CA GLY A 31 -1.87 1.15 12.17
C GLY A 31 -1.64 -0.20 12.83
N GLY A 32 -2.52 -1.17 12.58
CA GLY A 32 -2.41 -2.54 13.08
C GLY A 32 -1.14 -3.24 12.62
N LEU A 33 -0.79 -3.12 11.32
CA LEU A 33 0.47 -3.63 10.79
C LEU A 33 1.66 -3.00 11.50
N GLY A 34 1.65 -1.69 11.73
CA GLY A 34 2.72 -1.00 12.45
C GLY A 34 2.90 -1.52 13.88
N HIS A 35 1.80 -1.66 14.62
CA HIS A 35 1.83 -2.18 15.99
C HIS A 35 2.39 -3.60 16.05
N VAL A 36 1.87 -4.51 15.23
CA VAL A 36 2.34 -5.90 15.19
C VAL A 36 3.78 -5.98 14.73
N LEU A 37 4.15 -5.25 13.68
CA LEU A 37 5.53 -5.25 13.19
C LEU A 37 6.49 -4.75 14.27
N ARG A 38 6.13 -3.69 15.01
CA ARG A 38 6.94 -3.18 16.11
C ARG A 38 7.19 -4.28 17.15
N GLU A 39 6.15 -4.95 17.61
CA GLU A 39 6.27 -6.05 18.58
C GLU A 39 7.12 -7.21 18.05
N MET A 40 7.06 -7.51 16.75
CA MET A 40 7.84 -8.59 16.15
C MET A 40 9.33 -8.27 15.97
N VAL A 41 9.72 -7.00 15.84
CA VAL A 41 11.10 -6.61 15.47
C VAL A 41 11.81 -5.74 16.50
N CYS A 42 11.10 -5.22 17.49
CA CYS A 42 11.62 -4.30 18.50
C CYS A 42 11.59 -4.98 19.89
N ASP A 43 12.76 -5.35 20.40
CA ASP A 43 12.90 -6.10 21.66
C ASP A 43 13.19 -5.20 22.88
N SER A 44 13.58 -3.93 22.65
CA SER A 44 14.45 -3.22 23.59
C SER A 44 13.88 -1.94 24.21
N GLY A 45 12.64 -1.54 23.89
CA GLY A 45 12.02 -0.33 24.45
C GLY A 45 12.74 0.99 24.12
N LEU A 46 13.77 0.94 23.26
CA LEU A 46 14.59 2.07 22.83
C LEU A 46 13.78 3.08 22.01
N ASP A 47 14.26 4.33 21.99
CA ASP A 47 13.78 5.30 21.02
C ASP A 47 14.16 4.83 19.60
N CYS A 48 13.23 4.89 18.67
CA CYS A 48 13.46 4.45 17.28
C CYS A 48 14.58 5.23 16.59
N ASN A 49 14.91 6.44 17.05
CA ASN A 49 16.04 7.22 16.56
C ASN A 49 17.39 6.59 16.93
N GLU A 50 17.45 5.78 17.98
CA GLU A 50 18.68 5.09 18.42
C GLU A 50 18.97 3.84 17.59
N CYS A 51 17.93 3.15 17.07
CA CYS A 51 18.10 1.96 16.23
C CYS A 51 18.68 2.28 14.83
N GLY A 52 18.55 3.52 14.39
CA GLY A 52 19.08 4.00 13.11
C GLY A 52 18.56 3.25 11.88
N GLU A 53 19.34 3.34 10.80
CA GLU A 53 18.93 2.89 9.45
C GLU A 53 18.89 1.37 9.24
N ASN A 54 19.24 0.54 10.22
CA ASN A 54 19.13 -0.91 10.08
C ASN A 54 17.76 -1.46 10.52
N CYS A 55 16.92 -0.64 11.15
CA CYS A 55 15.63 -1.05 11.66
C CYS A 55 14.52 -0.97 10.60
N LEU A 56 13.88 -2.11 10.31
CA LEU A 56 12.75 -2.18 9.38
C LEU A 56 11.58 -1.29 9.84
N TYR A 57 11.23 -1.34 11.12
CA TYR A 57 10.15 -0.53 11.67
C TYR A 57 10.44 0.98 11.52
N TYR A 58 11.68 1.40 11.80
CA TYR A 58 12.12 2.79 11.61
C TYR A 58 11.89 3.25 10.17
N HIS A 59 12.35 2.48 9.18
CA HIS A 59 12.18 2.84 7.77
C HIS A 59 10.72 2.92 7.31
N LEU A 60 9.88 1.99 7.79
CA LEU A 60 8.47 1.94 7.39
C LEU A 60 7.62 2.99 8.09
N TYR A 61 7.89 3.32 9.34
CA TYR A 61 6.97 4.13 10.16
C TYR A 61 7.58 5.45 10.62
N GLU A 62 8.79 5.46 11.15
CA GLU A 62 9.34 6.59 11.92
C GLU A 62 10.24 7.55 11.11
N ARG A 63 10.85 7.07 10.01
CA ARG A 63 11.80 7.88 9.23
C ARG A 63 11.18 9.18 8.71
N ARG A 64 11.82 10.30 9.04
CA ARG A 64 11.31 11.66 8.81
C ARG A 64 11.88 12.35 7.59
N GLU A 65 13.07 11.97 7.15
CA GLU A 65 13.78 12.60 6.04
C GLU A 65 14.01 11.61 4.90
N SER A 66 13.64 12.03 3.70
CA SER A 66 13.96 11.33 2.46
C SER A 66 15.44 11.45 2.11
N LYS A 67 15.95 10.59 1.22
CA LYS A 67 17.31 10.71 0.67
C LYS A 67 17.53 12.03 -0.07
N ARG A 68 16.46 12.67 -0.56
CA ARG A 68 16.49 13.95 -1.28
C ARG A 68 15.44 14.91 -0.73
N GLY A 69 15.89 15.85 0.11
CA GLY A 69 15.04 16.90 0.71
C GLY A 69 14.50 16.52 2.10
N HIS A 70 13.81 17.47 2.74
CA HIS A 70 13.40 17.37 4.16
C HIS A 70 12.02 16.75 4.40
N ALA A 71 11.32 16.33 3.35
CA ALA A 71 10.02 15.69 3.49
C ALA A 71 10.17 14.21 3.87
N SER A 72 9.20 13.66 4.59
CA SER A 72 9.20 12.23 4.88
C SER A 72 9.13 11.39 3.62
N PRO A 73 9.88 10.27 3.57
CA PRO A 73 9.91 9.41 2.39
C PRO A 73 8.52 8.80 2.16
N PRO A 74 8.11 8.64 0.88
CA PRO A 74 6.85 7.94 0.60
C PRO A 74 6.96 6.50 1.09
N LYS A 75 5.92 5.94 1.71
CA LYS A 75 6.03 4.60 2.31
C LYS A 75 6.24 3.51 1.23
N PRO A 76 7.20 2.59 1.38
CA PRO A 76 7.53 1.57 0.37
C PRO A 76 6.68 0.30 0.48
N VAL A 77 5.81 0.23 1.49
CA VAL A 77 4.83 -0.84 1.71
C VAL A 77 3.46 -0.19 1.78
N ILE A 78 2.58 -0.49 0.81
CA ILE A 78 1.30 0.19 0.65
C ILE A 78 0.18 -0.84 0.66
N LEU A 79 -0.75 -0.69 1.61
CA LEU A 79 -1.97 -1.49 1.68
C LEU A 79 -3.12 -0.72 1.03
N VAL A 80 -3.81 -1.34 0.07
CA VAL A 80 -4.95 -0.77 -0.63
C VAL A 80 -6.18 -1.63 -0.34
N PRO A 81 -7.07 -1.23 0.58
CA PRO A 81 -8.28 -1.98 0.88
C PRO A 81 -9.27 -1.97 -0.31
N PRO A 82 -10.25 -2.89 -0.33
CA PRO A 82 -11.19 -3.03 -1.45
C PRO A 82 -12.30 -1.97 -1.46
N PHE A 83 -12.47 -1.23 -0.36
CA PHE A 83 -13.46 -0.16 -0.23
C PHE A 83 -12.94 0.94 0.69
N PHE A 84 -13.56 2.11 0.60
CA PHE A 84 -13.22 3.31 1.36
C PHE A 84 -14.48 4.09 1.71
N GLY A 85 -14.44 4.86 2.78
CA GLY A 85 -15.47 5.88 3.05
C GLY A 85 -16.83 5.33 3.46
N ARG A 86 -16.88 4.15 4.07
CA ARG A 86 -18.11 3.53 4.60
C ARG A 86 -17.81 2.47 5.64
N GLU A 87 -18.63 2.41 6.69
CA GLU A 87 -18.68 1.23 7.56
C GLU A 87 -19.33 0.07 6.81
N MET A 88 -18.84 -1.13 7.05
CA MET A 88 -19.29 -2.30 6.31
C MET A 88 -19.35 -3.51 7.25
N PHE A 89 -20.37 -4.34 7.05
CA PHE A 89 -20.64 -5.52 7.87
C PHE A 89 -20.36 -6.79 7.07
N TRP A 90 -19.62 -7.72 7.65
CA TRP A 90 -19.49 -9.08 7.12
C TRP A 90 -20.04 -10.08 8.12
N ARG A 91 -20.65 -11.12 7.57
CA ARG A 91 -21.02 -12.32 8.33
C ARG A 91 -19.77 -13.16 8.55
N ASP A 92 -19.89 -14.16 9.43
CA ASP A 92 -18.86 -15.17 9.63
C ASP A 92 -18.44 -15.81 8.30
N GLY A 93 -17.13 -16.02 8.13
CA GLY A 93 -16.54 -16.50 6.87
C GLY A 93 -16.51 -15.46 5.74
N GLY A 94 -16.94 -14.23 6.00
CA GLY A 94 -16.88 -13.15 5.03
C GLY A 94 -15.45 -12.79 4.64
N GLU A 95 -15.22 -12.57 3.34
CA GLU A 95 -13.88 -12.29 2.80
C GLU A 95 -13.75 -10.87 2.25
N ILE A 96 -12.55 -10.31 2.40
CA ILE A 96 -12.13 -9.10 1.69
C ILE A 96 -10.76 -9.32 1.05
N THR A 97 -10.52 -8.65 -0.07
CA THR A 97 -9.23 -8.67 -0.77
C THR A 97 -8.52 -7.34 -0.60
N VAL A 98 -7.36 -7.35 0.05
CA VAL A 98 -6.49 -6.18 0.22
C VAL A 98 -5.32 -6.31 -0.74
N ARG A 99 -5.01 -5.26 -1.50
CA ARG A 99 -3.79 -5.23 -2.32
C ARG A 99 -2.60 -4.74 -1.51
N LEU A 100 -1.44 -5.33 -1.76
CA LEU A 100 -0.16 -4.97 -1.17
C LEU A 100 0.80 -4.59 -2.29
N LEU A 101 1.34 -3.37 -2.24
CA LEU A 101 2.44 -2.92 -3.10
C LEU A 101 3.72 -2.83 -2.27
N MET A 102 4.80 -3.43 -2.75
CA MET A 102 6.13 -3.35 -2.15
C MET A 102 7.14 -2.82 -3.16
N LEU A 103 7.96 -1.86 -2.75
CA LEU A 103 8.83 -1.11 -3.65
C LEU A 103 10.33 -1.30 -3.36
N GLY A 104 11.13 -1.42 -4.41
CA GLY A 104 12.59 -1.45 -4.37
C GLY A 104 13.16 -2.56 -3.49
N ASP A 105 14.04 -2.18 -2.56
CA ASP A 105 14.67 -3.11 -1.63
C ASP A 105 13.71 -3.65 -0.57
N PHE A 106 12.55 -3.01 -0.37
CA PHE A 106 11.60 -3.46 0.64
C PHE A 106 10.88 -4.74 0.25
N ILE A 107 10.89 -5.12 -1.03
CA ILE A 107 10.35 -6.39 -1.52
C ILE A 107 10.97 -7.59 -0.78
N LYS A 108 12.23 -7.50 -0.33
CA LYS A 108 12.89 -8.56 0.45
C LYS A 108 12.22 -8.82 1.81
N TYR A 109 11.49 -7.84 2.35
CA TYR A 109 10.74 -7.96 3.60
C TYR A 109 9.33 -8.53 3.39
N PHE A 110 9.00 -9.04 2.21
CA PHE A 110 7.71 -9.70 1.96
C PHE A 110 7.36 -10.76 3.04
N PRO A 111 8.29 -11.65 3.48
CA PRO A 111 7.95 -12.65 4.48
C PRO A 111 7.49 -12.04 5.80
N ILE A 112 8.22 -11.04 6.31
CA ILE A 112 7.88 -10.41 7.58
C ILE A 112 6.58 -9.60 7.48
N ILE A 113 6.31 -8.95 6.34
CA ILE A 113 5.03 -8.26 6.12
C ILE A 113 3.86 -9.25 6.11
N VAL A 114 3.98 -10.38 5.40
CA VAL A 114 2.93 -11.42 5.37
C VAL A 114 2.71 -12.01 6.76
N LEU A 115 3.78 -12.33 7.50
CA LEU A 115 3.68 -12.82 8.88
C LEU A 115 3.03 -11.80 9.81
N SER A 116 3.40 -10.52 9.72
CA SER A 116 2.77 -9.46 10.52
C SER A 116 1.27 -9.29 10.20
N ILE A 117 0.83 -9.49 8.95
CA ILE A 117 -0.60 -9.50 8.62
C ILE A 117 -1.30 -10.73 9.22
N SER A 118 -0.67 -11.90 9.20
CA SER A 118 -1.20 -13.11 9.86
C SER A 118 -1.35 -12.93 11.37
N GLU A 119 -0.34 -12.34 12.03
CA GLU A 119 -0.40 -12.02 13.46
C GLU A 119 -1.45 -10.94 13.77
N LEU A 120 -1.57 -9.92 12.92
CA LEU A 120 -2.65 -8.94 13.01
C LEU A 120 -4.02 -9.60 12.92
N GLY A 121 -4.19 -10.65 12.11
CA GLY A 121 -5.42 -11.43 12.03
C GLY A 121 -5.85 -12.06 13.36
N LYS A 122 -4.88 -12.52 14.17
CA LYS A 122 -5.12 -13.08 15.50
C LYS A 122 -5.56 -12.01 16.49
N LYS A 123 -4.97 -10.81 16.41
CA LYS A 123 -5.34 -9.65 17.26
C LYS A 123 -6.63 -8.97 16.82
N GLY A 124 -6.96 -9.02 15.53
CA GLY A 124 -8.13 -8.39 14.93
C GLY A 124 -7.95 -6.91 14.59
N LEU A 125 -8.95 -6.35 13.87
CA LEU A 125 -8.97 -4.97 13.37
C LEU A 125 -10.00 -4.13 14.13
N GLY A 126 -9.56 -3.15 14.92
CA GLY A 126 -10.47 -2.22 15.58
C GLY A 126 -10.20 -0.75 15.27
N SER A 127 -11.21 0.09 15.51
CA SER A 127 -11.03 1.53 15.69
C SER A 127 -10.61 1.84 17.13
N GLU A 128 -9.95 2.97 17.34
CA GLU A 128 -9.75 3.53 18.70
C GLU A 128 -9.06 2.61 19.71
N ARG A 129 -8.07 1.82 19.26
CA ARG A 129 -7.29 0.89 20.11
C ARG A 129 -8.12 -0.22 20.77
N VAL A 130 -9.32 -0.50 20.27
CA VAL A 130 -10.07 -1.70 20.66
C VAL A 130 -9.47 -2.88 19.90
N TYR A 131 -8.71 -3.71 20.59
CA TYR A 131 -8.17 -4.95 20.05
C TYR A 131 -9.12 -6.12 20.33
N ASP A 132 -8.84 -7.30 19.75
CA ASP A 132 -9.62 -8.53 19.90
C ASP A 132 -11.01 -8.56 19.26
N ILE A 133 -11.31 -7.58 18.40
CA ILE A 133 -12.50 -7.55 17.55
C ILE A 133 -12.14 -7.71 16.08
N ASN A 134 -13.08 -8.18 15.27
CA ASN A 134 -12.90 -8.35 13.82
C ASN A 134 -11.64 -9.18 13.46
N ARG A 135 -11.43 -10.29 14.17
CA ARG A 135 -10.34 -11.24 13.90
C ARG A 135 -10.51 -11.86 12.51
N PHE A 136 -9.39 -12.15 11.86
CA PHE A 136 -9.38 -12.74 10.52
C PHE A 136 -8.23 -13.74 10.35
N VAL A 137 -8.35 -14.56 9.32
CA VAL A 137 -7.27 -15.42 8.83
C VAL A 137 -6.82 -14.88 7.49
N LEU A 138 -5.50 -14.74 7.31
CA LEU A 138 -4.92 -14.53 5.98
C LEU A 138 -4.96 -15.89 5.25
N LYS A 139 -5.95 -16.06 4.36
CA LYS A 139 -6.16 -17.34 3.66
C LYS A 139 -5.13 -17.57 2.58
N GLU A 140 -4.88 -16.54 1.77
CA GLU A 140 -3.92 -16.64 0.68
C GLU A 140 -3.32 -15.28 0.32
N VAL A 141 -2.12 -15.34 -0.26
CA VAL A 141 -1.49 -14.22 -0.97
C VAL A 141 -1.17 -14.69 -2.39
N ARG A 142 -1.54 -13.90 -3.39
CA ARG A 142 -1.22 -14.15 -4.81
C ARG A 142 -0.45 -12.98 -5.40
N GLY A 143 0.49 -13.26 -6.30
CA GLY A 143 1.15 -12.21 -7.06
C GLY A 143 0.30 -11.70 -8.22
N PHE A 144 0.83 -10.69 -8.92
CA PHE A 144 0.10 -10.01 -10.01
C PHE A 144 -0.26 -10.94 -11.18
N SER A 145 0.47 -12.04 -11.39
CA SER A 145 0.18 -13.04 -12.42
C SER A 145 -0.76 -14.15 -11.91
N GLY A 146 -1.25 -14.05 -10.68
CA GLY A 146 -2.20 -14.99 -10.06
C GLY A 146 -1.55 -16.20 -9.39
N GLU A 147 -0.23 -16.32 -9.41
CA GLU A 147 0.48 -17.41 -8.76
C GLU A 147 0.36 -17.32 -7.23
N LEU A 148 0.20 -18.49 -6.59
CA LEU A 148 0.04 -18.59 -5.15
C LEU A 148 1.39 -18.37 -4.46
N LEU A 149 1.46 -17.36 -3.60
CA LEU A 149 2.65 -16.97 -2.84
C LEU A 149 2.56 -17.35 -1.37
N PHE A 150 1.36 -17.46 -0.81
CA PHE A 150 1.12 -17.93 0.54
C PHE A 150 -0.23 -18.62 0.60
N ASN A 151 -0.32 -19.76 1.28
CA ASN A 151 -1.54 -20.59 1.38
C ASN A 151 -2.04 -20.79 2.83
N GLY A 152 -1.53 -19.99 3.77
CA GLY A 152 -1.80 -20.13 5.21
C GLY A 152 -0.70 -20.84 5.98
N SER A 153 0.16 -21.62 5.32
CA SER A 153 1.25 -22.37 5.95
C SER A 153 2.58 -22.25 5.21
N GLU A 154 2.56 -22.35 3.90
CA GLU A 154 3.74 -22.29 3.04
C GLU A 154 3.83 -20.94 2.35
N MET A 155 5.06 -20.47 2.15
CA MET A 155 5.33 -19.20 1.49
C MET A 155 6.36 -19.38 0.39
N ARG A 156 6.06 -18.85 -0.81
CA ARG A 156 6.99 -18.75 -1.93
C ARG A 156 7.68 -17.39 -1.91
N ILE A 157 9.00 -17.41 -1.98
CA ILE A 157 9.85 -16.22 -1.99
C ILE A 157 10.88 -16.29 -3.13
N PRO A 158 11.35 -15.14 -3.64
CA PRO A 158 10.76 -13.80 -3.46
C PRO A 158 9.42 -13.70 -4.24
N PRO A 159 8.54 -12.74 -3.90
CA PRO A 159 7.37 -12.46 -4.73
C PRO A 159 7.82 -11.91 -6.09
N PRO A 160 7.05 -12.10 -7.18
CA PRO A 160 7.42 -11.55 -8.47
C PRO A 160 7.41 -10.01 -8.39
N SER A 161 8.26 -9.40 -9.20
CA SER A 161 8.32 -7.95 -9.32
C SER A 161 8.70 -7.57 -10.73
N ILE A 162 8.21 -6.41 -11.15
CA ILE A 162 8.54 -5.80 -12.43
C ILE A 162 9.36 -4.54 -12.18
N ASP A 163 10.30 -4.25 -13.07
CA ASP A 163 10.86 -2.90 -13.10
C ASP A 163 9.86 -1.96 -13.78
N VAL A 164 9.72 -0.73 -13.29
CA VAL A 164 8.81 0.25 -13.93
C VAL A 164 9.15 0.54 -15.39
N ARG A 165 10.40 0.31 -15.83
CA ARG A 165 10.82 0.40 -17.25
C ARG A 165 10.31 -0.76 -18.11
N GLU A 166 9.92 -1.87 -17.50
CA GLU A 166 9.40 -3.05 -18.18
C GLU A 166 7.88 -2.92 -18.45
N VAL A 167 7.23 -1.84 -17.98
CA VAL A 167 5.82 -1.55 -18.25
C VAL A 167 5.69 -0.91 -19.62
N ASP A 168 4.86 -1.50 -20.48
CA ASP A 168 4.60 -0.96 -21.81
C ASP A 168 4.06 0.48 -21.76
N PRO A 169 4.53 1.37 -22.64
CA PRO A 169 3.97 2.71 -22.74
C PRO A 169 2.49 2.64 -23.13
N ILE A 170 1.68 3.48 -22.51
CA ILE A 170 0.26 3.62 -22.85
C ILE A 170 0.14 4.76 -23.86
N GLU A 171 -0.22 4.42 -25.09
CA GLU A 171 -0.49 5.38 -26.16
C GLU A 171 -1.99 5.43 -26.47
N GLY A 172 -2.50 6.62 -26.79
CA GLY A 172 -3.87 6.78 -27.26
C GLY A 172 -4.43 8.20 -27.12
N ASP A 173 -5.53 8.44 -27.84
CA ASP A 173 -6.18 9.76 -27.89
C ASP A 173 -7.06 10.04 -26.68
N ARG A 174 -7.41 9.00 -25.90
CA ARG A 174 -8.33 9.07 -24.76
C ARG A 174 -7.92 8.08 -23.68
N PHE A 175 -7.97 8.53 -22.44
CA PHE A 175 -7.86 7.67 -21.26
C PHE A 175 -8.97 8.00 -20.27
N ARG A 176 -9.26 7.03 -19.39
CA ARG A 176 -10.25 7.18 -18.34
C ARG A 176 -9.60 6.91 -16.99
N VAL A 177 -9.78 7.84 -16.06
CA VAL A 177 -9.26 7.71 -14.69
C VAL A 177 -10.40 7.46 -13.73
N TYR A 178 -10.26 6.40 -12.94
CA TYR A 178 -11.17 6.11 -11.83
C TYR A 178 -10.43 6.29 -10.51
N PHE A 179 -10.88 7.23 -9.70
CA PHE A 179 -10.42 7.37 -8.33
C PHE A 179 -11.17 6.37 -7.45
N ARG A 180 -10.52 5.24 -7.12
CA ARG A 180 -11.07 4.23 -6.20
C ARG A 180 -11.12 4.70 -4.75
N THR A 181 -10.35 5.74 -4.43
CA THR A 181 -10.27 6.42 -3.13
C THR A 181 -10.59 7.90 -3.32
N PRO A 182 -11.16 8.59 -2.31
CA PRO A 182 -11.31 10.04 -2.36
C PRO A 182 -9.98 10.75 -2.70
N TYR A 183 -10.05 11.72 -3.61
CA TYR A 183 -8.94 12.62 -3.90
C TYR A 183 -9.03 13.84 -2.98
N THR A 184 -7.95 14.15 -2.25
CA THR A 184 -7.92 15.21 -1.23
C THR A 184 -7.18 16.48 -1.67
N GLY A 185 -6.84 16.60 -2.96
CA GLY A 185 -6.19 17.80 -3.46
C GLY A 185 -7.16 18.99 -3.59
N ARG A 186 -6.59 20.20 -3.60
CA ARG A 186 -7.36 21.46 -3.63
C ARG A 186 -8.14 21.67 -4.94
N THR A 187 -7.64 21.15 -6.05
CA THR A 187 -8.22 21.33 -7.39
C THR A 187 -8.71 20.00 -7.93
N PHE A 188 -9.99 19.92 -8.33
CA PHE A 188 -10.59 18.72 -8.92
C PHE A 188 -11.79 19.08 -9.80
N PRO A 189 -11.98 18.44 -10.98
CA PRO A 189 -11.15 17.38 -11.56
C PRO A 189 -9.81 17.89 -12.12
N LEU A 190 -8.81 17.00 -12.18
CA LEU A 190 -7.49 17.32 -12.74
C LEU A 190 -7.53 17.24 -14.27
N GLY A 191 -7.00 18.27 -14.94
CA GLY A 191 -6.76 18.20 -16.37
C GLY A 191 -5.73 17.10 -16.73
N PRO A 192 -5.73 16.56 -17.97
CA PRO A 192 -4.83 15.47 -18.35
C PRO A 192 -3.36 15.70 -18.02
N ARG A 193 -2.83 16.88 -18.41
CA ARG A 193 -1.45 17.28 -18.12
C ARG A 193 -1.15 17.34 -16.63
N GLU A 194 -2.08 17.90 -15.84
CA GLU A 194 -1.90 18.01 -14.39
C GLU A 194 -1.93 16.64 -13.70
N PHE A 195 -2.86 15.75 -14.10
CA PHE A 195 -2.94 14.39 -13.59
C PHE A 195 -1.65 13.60 -13.85
N LEU A 196 -1.14 13.65 -15.08
CA LEU A 196 0.07 12.95 -15.49
C LEU A 196 1.32 13.55 -14.84
N SER A 197 1.42 14.87 -14.76
CA SER A 197 2.51 15.56 -14.05
C SER A 197 2.55 15.19 -12.56
N ARG A 198 1.39 15.17 -11.87
CA ARG A 198 1.31 14.75 -10.46
C ARG A 198 1.67 13.28 -10.27
N THR A 199 1.25 12.42 -11.19
CA THR A 199 1.60 10.99 -11.19
C THR A 199 3.10 10.79 -11.37
N ARG A 200 3.72 11.46 -12.35
CA ARG A 200 5.16 11.47 -12.56
C ARG A 200 5.93 11.97 -11.33
N ASN A 201 5.51 13.09 -10.75
CA ASN A 201 6.16 13.63 -9.55
C ASN A 201 6.12 12.64 -8.39
N ARG A 202 5.03 11.85 -8.26
CA ARG A 202 4.96 10.78 -7.27
C ARG A 202 5.94 9.65 -7.60
N LEU A 203 6.04 9.23 -8.86
CA LEU A 203 6.99 8.21 -9.30
C LEU A 203 8.44 8.64 -9.06
N ILE A 204 8.81 9.87 -9.40
CA ILE A 204 10.16 10.44 -9.13
C ILE A 204 10.53 10.30 -7.66
N ARG A 205 9.60 10.57 -6.73
CA ARG A 205 9.86 10.41 -5.29
C ARG A 205 10.17 8.97 -4.91
N PHE A 206 9.51 7.98 -5.53
CA PHE A 206 9.82 6.58 -5.28
C PHE A 206 11.13 6.15 -5.93
N VAL A 207 11.42 6.57 -7.17
CA VAL A 207 12.67 6.26 -7.88
C VAL A 207 13.88 6.84 -7.16
N ASN A 208 13.78 8.08 -6.66
CA ASN A 208 14.84 8.70 -5.86
C ASN A 208 15.07 8.01 -4.52
N GLU A 209 14.01 7.48 -3.90
CA GLU A 209 14.10 6.93 -2.54
C GLU A 209 14.48 5.45 -2.54
N TYR A 210 13.87 4.65 -3.42
CA TYR A 210 13.94 3.18 -3.45
C TYR A 210 14.44 2.60 -4.77
N GLY A 211 14.81 3.47 -5.71
CA GLY A 211 15.27 3.12 -7.04
C GLY A 211 16.72 3.51 -7.29
N ASP A 212 17.08 3.57 -8.57
CA ASP A 212 18.42 3.97 -9.03
C ASP A 212 18.58 5.50 -9.22
N SER A 213 17.58 6.30 -8.82
CA SER A 213 17.55 7.76 -9.01
C SER A 213 17.62 8.24 -10.46
N SER A 214 17.32 7.38 -11.44
CA SER A 214 17.25 7.75 -12.85
C SER A 214 16.19 8.80 -13.14
N TYR A 215 16.35 9.51 -14.25
CA TYR A 215 15.35 10.39 -14.80
C TYR A 215 14.07 9.60 -15.16
N VAL A 216 12.92 10.15 -14.77
CA VAL A 216 11.59 9.66 -15.17
C VAL A 216 11.09 10.52 -16.30
N GLU A 217 10.74 9.92 -17.43
CA GLU A 217 10.30 10.65 -18.63
C GLU A 217 9.05 11.51 -18.37
N GLU A 218 8.98 12.66 -19.04
CA GLU A 218 7.80 13.52 -18.97
C GLU A 218 6.71 12.98 -19.91
N PRO A 219 5.50 12.68 -19.40
CA PRO A 219 4.43 12.18 -20.25
C PRO A 219 3.94 13.28 -21.20
N GLU A 220 3.86 12.96 -22.48
CA GLU A 220 3.28 13.85 -23.48
C GLU A 220 1.75 13.74 -23.48
N ALA A 221 1.08 14.77 -22.96
CA ALA A 221 -0.38 14.83 -23.04
C ALA A 221 -0.89 16.27 -23.15
N LYS A 222 -1.72 16.49 -24.18
CA LYS A 222 -2.50 17.71 -24.38
C LYS A 222 -3.96 17.32 -24.54
N GLY A 223 -4.87 18.05 -23.92
CA GLY A 223 -6.28 17.75 -24.03
C GLY A 223 -7.15 18.40 -22.96
N ARG A 224 -8.44 18.10 -23.02
CA ARG A 224 -9.46 18.58 -22.07
C ARG A 224 -10.25 17.40 -21.50
N ILE A 225 -10.91 17.65 -20.38
CA ILE A 225 -11.83 16.67 -19.78
C ILE A 225 -13.08 16.59 -20.66
N LEU A 226 -13.38 15.40 -21.18
CA LEU A 226 -14.56 15.17 -22.02
C LEU A 226 -15.82 14.87 -21.19
N ARG A 227 -15.67 14.12 -20.09
CA ARG A 227 -16.75 13.75 -19.16
C ARG A 227 -16.18 13.69 -17.75
N PHE A 228 -16.96 14.16 -16.79
CA PHE A 228 -16.63 14.11 -15.37
C PHE A 228 -17.87 13.74 -14.57
N GLU A 229 -17.73 12.72 -13.72
CA GLU A 229 -18.75 12.30 -12.77
C GLU A 229 -18.15 12.36 -11.37
N LYS A 230 -18.80 13.11 -10.48
CA LYS A 230 -18.36 13.29 -9.10
C LYS A 230 -19.25 12.47 -8.18
N HIS A 231 -18.62 11.69 -7.31
CA HIS A 231 -19.23 11.18 -6.10
C HIS A 231 -18.56 11.87 -4.91
N VAL A 232 -19.36 12.41 -3.98
CA VAL A 232 -18.87 13.16 -2.82
C VAL A 232 -19.15 12.35 -1.57
N HIS A 233 -18.10 12.11 -0.79
CA HIS A 233 -18.24 11.65 0.59
C HIS A 233 -18.13 12.88 1.50
N PHE A 234 -19.12 13.09 2.35
CA PHE A 234 -19.01 14.04 3.47
C PHE A 234 -18.30 13.30 4.60
N LEU A 235 -17.20 13.89 5.09
CA LEU A 235 -16.39 13.35 6.19
C LEU A 235 -16.88 13.87 7.53
#